data_AF-A0A9P0FU60-F1
#
_entry.id   AF-A0A9P0FU60-F1
#
_cell.length_a   1.000
_cell.length_b   1.000
_cell.length_c   1.000
_cell.angle_alpha   90.00
_cell.angle_beta   90.00
_cell.angle_gamma   90.00
#
_symmetry.space_group_name_H-M   'P 1'
#
loop_
_entity.id
_entity.type
_entity.pdbx_description
1 polymer ?
#
loop_
_entity_poly.entity_id
_entity_poly.type
_entity_poly.pdbx_seq_one_letter_code
_entity_poly.pdbx_strand_id
1 'polypeptide(L)'
;MPNCLEKERKPMVPLKTLDIIFRRRYVPNTQHYFANRKHAVDKKTKKPMKPFRVPKSEKLLSYIKYSDRKEKVVAKERLTQPLFLKDNLRIAATRDISERLYIEEPPDDIRAVVEIHPEFYTVIEGRPLRCFDDIKVYLNNIRCYAMYRQQIGYRQDLILKIEKSDVEESEQYDRIVDKLKQHIKNFQTFLTEDYKKACMKVAVAEKVYNDLVAKNSEFLGYVSSLTILNNILFKLDAIRGILKTYRSYLMFVAPLSWRQQNDETLRGRVMSIQFEAGEFVTDNDLVESLDIEKMVEVAKIELNNPPPPCLYFNNPEQMIYLFRSMELQSREYLIELSKTDGPNRSLRDRIKKLNLATQQEFDYFQYYIDTIHQEISREMFNEKHLQEKFFRILNEPFYDSIASPATLKLKICIEYVYEQVFGKCEEGHHSLHDPLKILEVMYEDYNLRLDALDFKIVNQARNDFFAQDLKMMQNAYTAQRELRAFREMTNAMNKAFLPPAKYTRPVLKKFMDKKSLKALMFAEKKKNEMLSGERAKRKKYKLSAEEREGLILFTEWCEGLNPAPFLKQYYEYCKPIFEGSMTSIKEY
;
A
#
# COMPACT_ATOMS: atom_id res chain seq x y z
N MET A 1 35.58 -68.75 23.33
CA MET A 1 34.84 -69.76 22.54
C MET A 1 34.28 -69.07 21.30
N PRO A 2 34.42 -69.69 20.12
CA PRO A 2 34.58 -69.03 18.83
C PRO A 2 33.23 -68.63 18.21
N ASN A 3 33.20 -67.49 17.51
CA ASN A 3 32.05 -67.08 16.72
C ASN A 3 32.18 -67.70 15.31
N CYS A 4 31.47 -68.81 15.12
CA CYS A 4 31.54 -69.70 13.96
C CYS A 4 30.79 -69.16 12.74
N LEU A 5 31.32 -68.13 12.05
CA LEU A 5 30.89 -67.78 10.68
C LEU A 5 32.09 -67.37 9.80
N GLU A 6 32.78 -68.38 9.28
CA GLU A 6 33.98 -68.28 8.44
C GLU A 6 33.69 -67.94 6.95
N LYS A 7 32.55 -67.32 6.64
CA LYS A 7 32.21 -66.92 5.26
C LYS A 7 31.52 -65.56 5.20
N GLU A 8 32.13 -64.61 4.48
CA GLU A 8 31.50 -63.33 4.14
C GLU A 8 30.16 -63.57 3.43
N ARG A 9 29.11 -62.82 3.83
CA ARG A 9 27.78 -62.93 3.24
C ARG A 9 27.84 -62.55 1.76
N LYS A 10 27.43 -63.48 0.88
CA LYS A 10 27.38 -63.23 -0.57
C LYS A 10 26.48 -62.02 -0.89
N PRO A 11 26.90 -61.13 -1.81
CA PRO A 11 26.10 -59.97 -2.20
C PRO A 11 24.80 -60.40 -2.90
N MET A 12 23.70 -59.71 -2.60
CA MET A 12 22.40 -59.93 -3.25
C MET A 12 22.45 -59.51 -4.72
N VAL A 13 21.92 -60.34 -5.62
CA VAL A 13 21.93 -60.13 -7.08
C VAL A 13 20.48 -59.96 -7.58
N PRO A 14 20.18 -59.02 -8.49
CA PRO A 14 18.83 -58.89 -9.06
C PRO A 14 18.44 -60.11 -9.91
N LEU A 15 17.14 -60.46 -9.91
CA LEU A 15 16.58 -61.55 -10.73
C LEU A 15 16.81 -61.29 -12.23
N LYS A 16 17.20 -62.34 -12.98
CA LYS A 16 17.24 -62.30 -14.44
C LYS A 16 15.81 -62.26 -14.99
N THR A 17 15.61 -61.53 -16.08
CA THR A 17 14.29 -61.31 -16.71
C THR A 17 13.56 -62.61 -17.09
N LEU A 18 14.30 -63.65 -17.48
CA LEU A 18 13.73 -64.96 -17.81
C LEU A 18 13.17 -65.70 -16.57
N ASP A 19 13.76 -65.51 -15.39
CA ASP A 19 13.30 -66.16 -14.16
C ASP A 19 11.98 -65.54 -13.63
N ILE A 20 11.72 -64.27 -13.97
CA ILE A 20 10.45 -63.58 -13.70
C ILE A 20 9.32 -64.12 -14.60
N ILE A 21 9.64 -64.42 -15.86
CA ILE A 21 8.66 -64.89 -16.85
C ILE A 21 8.23 -66.35 -16.58
N PHE A 22 9.16 -67.24 -16.20
CA PHE A 22 8.86 -68.66 -16.00
C PHE A 22 8.50 -69.08 -14.57
N ARG A 23 8.34 -68.12 -13.64
CA ARG A 23 7.94 -68.34 -12.22
C ARG A 23 8.58 -69.57 -11.56
N ARG A 24 9.90 -69.73 -11.71
CA ARG A 24 10.64 -70.84 -11.08
C ARG A 24 10.59 -70.70 -9.56
N ARG A 25 10.13 -71.74 -8.86
CA ARG A 25 9.82 -71.69 -7.42
C ARG A 25 11.03 -71.68 -6.48
N TYR A 26 12.23 -72.02 -6.95
CA TYR A 26 13.44 -72.04 -6.13
C TYR A 26 14.53 -71.15 -6.76
N VAL A 27 14.56 -69.87 -6.37
CA VAL A 27 15.64 -68.93 -6.75
C VAL A 27 16.40 -68.52 -5.49
N PRO A 28 17.75 -68.55 -5.49
CA PRO A 28 18.54 -68.22 -4.31
C PRO A 28 18.42 -66.75 -3.88
N ASN A 29 17.97 -66.54 -2.63
CA ASN A 29 18.00 -65.32 -1.80
C ASN A 29 17.98 -63.95 -2.51
N THR A 30 16.80 -63.50 -2.93
CA THR A 30 16.55 -62.12 -3.38
C THR A 30 15.28 -61.57 -2.70
N GLN A 31 15.36 -60.40 -2.07
CA GLN A 31 14.20 -59.78 -1.40
C GLN A 31 13.41 -58.85 -2.33
N HIS A 32 12.08 -59.01 -2.28
CA HIS A 32 11.09 -58.15 -2.91
C HIS A 32 11.17 -56.71 -2.38
N TYR A 33 11.11 -55.76 -3.31
CA TYR A 33 11.15 -54.30 -3.17
C TYR A 33 10.69 -53.71 -1.83
N PHE A 34 11.61 -53.11 -1.07
CA PHE A 34 11.29 -52.00 -0.16
C PHE A 34 12.34 -50.88 -0.21
N ALA A 35 11.83 -49.66 -0.23
CA ALA A 35 12.54 -48.42 -0.45
C ALA A 35 13.36 -47.98 0.78
N ASN A 36 14.69 -48.12 0.72
CA ASN A 36 15.61 -47.26 1.47
C ASN A 36 16.99 -47.21 0.79
N ARG A 37 17.18 -46.23 -0.10
CA ARG A 37 18.39 -46.05 -0.94
C ARG A 37 19.64 -45.57 -0.19
N LYS A 38 19.65 -45.58 1.15
CA LYS A 38 20.76 -45.07 1.96
C LYS A 38 21.87 -46.08 2.24
N HIS A 39 21.68 -47.37 1.94
CA HIS A 39 22.67 -48.42 2.24
C HIS A 39 23.30 -49.10 1.00
N ALA A 40 23.04 -48.59 -0.21
CA ALA A 40 23.48 -49.24 -1.45
C ALA A 40 24.79 -48.68 -2.05
N VAL A 41 25.37 -47.62 -1.48
CA VAL A 41 26.61 -47.02 -2.01
C VAL A 41 27.51 -46.53 -0.88
N ASP A 42 28.04 -47.47 -0.09
CA ASP A 42 29.19 -47.20 0.78
C ASP A 42 30.40 -47.99 0.28
N LYS A 43 31.03 -47.46 -0.78
CA LYS A 43 32.44 -47.71 -1.10
C LYS A 43 33.10 -46.38 -1.43
N LYS A 44 33.92 -45.88 -0.50
CA LYS A 44 34.91 -44.81 -0.71
C LYS A 44 35.86 -45.24 -1.84
N THR A 45 35.51 -44.93 -3.07
CA THR A 45 36.42 -45.05 -4.21
C THR A 45 37.30 -43.81 -4.23
N LYS A 46 38.58 -43.98 -3.87
CA LYS A 46 39.62 -42.97 -4.11
C LYS A 46 39.63 -42.70 -5.62
N LYS A 47 39.27 -41.48 -6.04
CA LYS A 47 39.36 -41.10 -7.46
C LYS A 47 40.84 -41.12 -7.87
N PRO A 48 41.21 -41.71 -9.02
CA PRO A 48 42.57 -41.70 -9.51
C PRO A 48 43.03 -40.25 -9.76
N MET A 49 44.27 -39.94 -9.39
CA MET A 49 44.89 -38.64 -9.63
C MET A 49 45.10 -38.47 -11.14
N LYS A 50 44.54 -37.42 -11.75
CA LYS A 50 44.74 -37.14 -13.17
C LYS A 50 46.18 -36.64 -13.39
N PRO A 51 46.92 -37.12 -14.41
CA PRO A 51 48.33 -36.81 -14.63
C PRO A 51 48.60 -35.35 -15.02
N PHE A 52 47.58 -34.60 -15.45
CA PHE A 52 47.70 -33.18 -15.78
C PHE A 52 46.92 -32.34 -14.77
N ARG A 53 47.59 -31.87 -13.72
CA ARG A 53 47.05 -30.87 -12.79
C ARG A 53 47.74 -29.55 -13.05
N VAL A 54 47.05 -28.65 -13.74
CA VAL A 54 47.57 -27.29 -13.98
C VAL A 54 47.74 -26.58 -12.63
N PRO A 55 48.90 -25.95 -12.35
CA PRO A 55 49.11 -25.21 -11.11
C PRO A 55 48.08 -24.08 -10.99
N LYS A 56 47.46 -23.94 -9.81
CA LYS A 56 46.54 -22.82 -9.54
C LYS A 56 47.35 -21.53 -9.36
N SER A 57 47.73 -20.90 -10.46
CA SER A 57 48.33 -19.55 -10.47
C SER A 57 47.24 -18.48 -10.65
N GLU A 58 47.45 -17.30 -10.08
CA GLU A 58 46.49 -16.18 -10.16
C GLU A 58 46.18 -15.77 -11.60
N LYS A 59 47.15 -15.94 -12.52
CA LYS A 59 46.98 -15.68 -13.97
C LYS A 59 45.92 -16.56 -14.64
N LEU A 60 45.58 -17.72 -14.06
CA LEU A 60 44.60 -18.67 -14.60
C LEU A 60 43.24 -18.61 -13.89
N LEU A 61 43.10 -17.79 -12.84
CA LEU A 61 41.86 -17.67 -12.08
C LEU A 61 40.71 -17.08 -12.92
N SER A 62 41.04 -16.16 -13.82
CA SER A 62 40.09 -15.56 -14.77
C SER A 62 39.52 -16.60 -15.72
N TYR A 63 40.38 -17.49 -16.26
CA TYR A 63 39.98 -18.58 -17.13
C TYR A 63 39.09 -19.61 -16.41
N ILE A 64 39.42 -19.98 -15.17
CA ILE A 64 38.63 -20.93 -14.36
C ILE A 64 37.24 -20.34 -14.04
N LYS A 65 37.16 -19.06 -13.66
CA LYS A 65 35.87 -18.40 -13.42
C LYS A 65 35.04 -18.28 -14.71
N TYR A 66 35.69 -18.03 -15.84
CA TYR A 66 35.03 -18.00 -17.15
C TYR A 66 34.49 -19.39 -17.54
N SER A 67 35.27 -20.45 -17.37
CA SER A 67 34.83 -21.83 -17.69
C SER A 67 33.67 -22.28 -16.80
N ASP A 68 33.74 -22.02 -15.49
CA ASP A 68 32.67 -22.38 -14.55
C ASP A 68 31.36 -21.61 -14.84
N ARG A 69 31.47 -20.35 -15.25
CA ARG A 69 30.31 -19.54 -15.65
C ARG A 69 29.71 -20.06 -16.96
N LYS A 70 30.55 -20.41 -17.93
CA LYS A 70 30.11 -20.97 -19.22
C LYS A 70 29.40 -22.32 -19.02
N GLU A 71 29.92 -23.21 -18.17
CA GLU A 71 29.26 -24.47 -17.83
C GLU A 71 27.89 -24.26 -17.17
N LYS A 72 27.75 -23.28 -16.26
CA LYS A 72 26.47 -22.95 -15.61
C LYS A 72 25.43 -22.41 -16.57
N VAL A 73 25.84 -21.60 -17.56
CA VAL A 73 24.94 -21.07 -18.60
C VAL A 73 24.44 -22.21 -19.48
N VAL A 74 25.35 -23.05 -19.99
CA VAL A 74 24.99 -24.23 -20.80
C VAL A 74 24.09 -25.20 -20.02
N ALA A 75 24.30 -25.37 -18.71
CA ALA A 75 23.45 -26.20 -17.87
C ALA A 75 22.03 -25.64 -17.68
N LYS A 76 21.87 -24.31 -17.59
CA LYS A 76 20.55 -23.66 -17.54
C LYS A 76 19.81 -23.80 -18.87
N GLU A 77 20.51 -23.58 -19.99
CA GLU A 77 19.95 -23.74 -21.34
C GLU A 77 19.46 -25.19 -21.58
N ARG A 78 20.19 -26.19 -21.07
CA ARG A 78 19.75 -27.60 -21.09
C ARG A 78 18.51 -27.87 -20.23
N LEU A 79 18.36 -27.19 -19.10
CA LEU A 79 17.20 -27.39 -18.21
C LEU A 79 15.91 -26.82 -18.82
N THR A 80 16.02 -25.72 -19.56
CA THR A 80 14.89 -25.01 -20.21
C THR A 80 14.37 -25.71 -21.46
N GLN A 81 15.11 -26.64 -22.06
CA GLN A 81 14.63 -27.40 -23.22
C GLN A 81 13.52 -28.40 -22.82
N PRO A 82 12.51 -28.64 -23.67
CA PRO A 82 11.44 -29.61 -23.40
C PRO A 82 11.98 -31.05 -23.42
N LEU A 83 11.29 -31.95 -22.71
CA LEU A 83 11.85 -33.26 -22.29
C LEU A 83 12.26 -34.19 -23.46
N PHE A 84 11.66 -34.03 -24.63
CA PHE A 84 11.96 -34.83 -25.83
C PHE A 84 13.19 -34.33 -26.62
N LEU A 85 13.69 -33.12 -26.33
CA LEU A 85 14.88 -32.52 -26.94
C LEU A 85 16.10 -32.51 -26.00
N LYS A 86 15.97 -33.04 -24.78
CA LYS A 86 17.10 -33.14 -23.84
C LYS A 86 18.03 -34.26 -24.26
N ASP A 87 19.24 -33.89 -24.68
CA ASP A 87 20.27 -34.84 -25.06
C ASP A 87 20.76 -35.70 -23.87
N ASN A 88 20.97 -37.00 -24.14
CA ASN A 88 21.66 -37.88 -23.21
C ASN A 88 23.16 -37.53 -23.15
N LEU A 89 23.79 -37.71 -21.99
CA LEU A 89 25.18 -37.28 -21.71
C LEU A 89 26.23 -37.81 -22.72
N ARG A 90 25.95 -38.96 -23.35
CA ARG A 90 26.77 -39.55 -24.43
C ARG A 90 26.63 -38.83 -25.77
N ILE A 91 25.43 -38.37 -26.13
CA ILE A 91 25.13 -37.74 -27.43
C ILE A 91 25.71 -36.32 -27.49
N ALA A 92 25.69 -35.61 -26.36
CA ALA A 92 26.29 -34.28 -26.22
C ALA A 92 27.84 -34.27 -26.28
N ALA A 93 28.49 -35.41 -26.04
CA ALA A 93 29.95 -35.52 -26.11
C ALA A 93 30.48 -35.84 -27.52
N THR A 94 29.59 -36.33 -28.41
CA THR A 94 29.94 -36.78 -29.76
C THR A 94 29.57 -35.79 -30.87
N ARG A 95 28.76 -34.77 -30.57
CA ARG A 95 28.53 -33.65 -31.49
C ARG A 95 29.71 -32.66 -31.43
N ASP A 96 30.12 -32.17 -32.59
CA ASP A 96 31.15 -31.14 -32.83
C ASP A 96 32.61 -31.55 -32.56
N ILE A 97 32.99 -32.79 -32.87
CA ILE A 97 34.39 -33.22 -32.82
C ILE A 97 35.20 -32.71 -34.03
N SER A 98 34.58 -32.66 -35.22
CA SER A 98 35.23 -32.26 -36.48
C SER A 98 35.62 -30.78 -36.51
N GLU A 99 34.77 -29.89 -36.01
CA GLU A 99 35.07 -28.46 -35.94
C GLU A 99 36.13 -28.11 -34.88
N ARG A 100 36.32 -28.97 -33.87
CA ARG A 100 37.31 -28.75 -32.79
C ARG A 100 38.72 -29.21 -33.14
N LEU A 101 38.90 -30.01 -34.19
CA LEU A 101 40.17 -30.65 -34.54
C LEU A 101 40.80 -30.15 -35.85
N TYR A 102 40.18 -29.19 -36.55
CA TYR A 102 40.70 -28.68 -37.82
C TYR A 102 41.82 -27.65 -37.61
N ILE A 103 42.99 -27.88 -38.23
CA ILE A 103 44.16 -26.98 -38.29
C ILE A 103 44.60 -26.94 -39.77
N GLU A 104 44.81 -25.75 -40.34
CA GLU A 104 45.24 -25.59 -41.75
C GLU A 104 46.76 -25.86 -41.91
N GLU A 105 47.14 -26.64 -42.93
CA GLU A 105 48.53 -27.02 -43.23
C GLU A 105 49.26 -25.95 -44.07
N PRO A 106 50.51 -25.59 -43.73
CA PRO A 106 51.35 -24.72 -44.57
C PRO A 106 52.03 -25.51 -45.71
N PRO A 107 52.32 -24.89 -46.87
CA PRO A 107 52.98 -25.55 -48.00
C PRO A 107 54.49 -25.79 -47.76
N ASP A 108 54.90 -27.06 -47.90
CA ASP A 108 56.27 -27.59 -47.79
C ASP A 108 57.19 -27.15 -48.96
N ASP A 109 58.45 -26.80 -48.65
CA ASP A 109 59.66 -27.29 -49.35
C ASP A 109 60.95 -26.75 -48.67
N ILE A 110 61.28 -27.23 -47.46
CA ILE A 110 62.67 -27.18 -46.97
C ILE A 110 63.21 -28.59 -47.07
N ARG A 111 64.04 -28.82 -48.10
CA ARG A 111 64.87 -30.04 -48.22
C ARG A 111 65.77 -30.14 -46.98
N ALA A 112 65.31 -30.88 -45.97
CA ALA A 112 66.20 -31.32 -44.92
C ALA A 112 67.27 -32.23 -45.57
N VAL A 113 68.54 -31.85 -45.46
CA VAL A 113 69.69 -32.66 -45.87
C VAL A 113 69.74 -33.88 -44.95
N VAL A 114 69.02 -34.95 -45.32
CA VAL A 114 69.01 -36.24 -44.59
C VAL A 114 70.10 -37.19 -45.10
N GLU A 115 70.83 -36.83 -46.16
CA GLU A 115 71.98 -37.62 -46.63
C GLU A 115 73.19 -37.39 -45.72
N ILE A 116 73.29 -38.23 -44.69
CA ILE A 116 74.54 -38.41 -43.94
C ILE A 116 75.54 -39.03 -44.93
N HIS A 117 76.70 -38.38 -45.10
CA HIS A 117 77.75 -38.81 -46.03
C HIS A 117 78.02 -40.32 -45.84
N PRO A 118 78.06 -41.15 -46.89
CA PRO A 118 78.10 -42.61 -46.74
C PRO A 118 79.33 -43.09 -45.95
N GLU A 119 80.42 -42.32 -45.99
CA GLU A 119 81.62 -42.62 -45.20
C GLU A 119 81.50 -42.26 -43.70
N PHE A 120 80.49 -41.50 -43.31
CA PHE A 120 80.32 -41.10 -41.91
C PHE A 120 80.18 -42.34 -41.03
N TYR A 121 79.42 -43.36 -41.44
CA TYR A 121 79.30 -44.59 -40.66
C TYR A 121 80.49 -45.53 -40.85
N THR A 122 81.16 -45.52 -42.01
CA THR A 122 82.36 -46.36 -42.22
C THR A 122 83.56 -45.89 -41.40
N VAL A 123 83.69 -44.59 -41.12
CA VAL A 123 84.73 -44.07 -40.19
C VAL A 123 84.47 -44.51 -38.74
N ILE A 124 83.23 -44.90 -38.42
CA ILE A 124 82.77 -45.23 -37.07
C ILE A 124 82.79 -46.75 -36.86
N GLU A 125 82.42 -47.54 -37.88
CA GLU A 125 82.48 -49.01 -37.91
C GLU A 125 83.90 -49.51 -38.20
N GLY A 126 84.78 -49.52 -37.19
CA GLY A 126 86.11 -50.11 -37.34
C GLY A 126 87.15 -49.72 -36.28
N ARG A 127 86.85 -48.73 -35.44
CA ARG A 127 87.71 -48.42 -34.28
C ARG A 127 87.32 -49.33 -33.09
N PRO A 128 88.17 -50.25 -32.64
CA PRO A 128 87.88 -51.02 -31.43
C PRO A 128 87.84 -50.06 -30.23
N LEU A 129 86.71 -50.02 -29.53
CA LEU A 129 86.57 -49.32 -28.25
C LEU A 129 87.57 -49.96 -27.27
N ARG A 130 88.55 -49.19 -26.82
CA ARG A 130 89.68 -49.72 -26.04
C ARG A 130 89.23 -50.23 -24.66
N CYS A 131 88.09 -49.76 -24.12
CA CYS A 131 87.37 -50.23 -22.92
C CYS A 131 85.86 -49.86 -22.99
N PHE A 132 84.99 -50.57 -22.25
CA PHE A 132 83.52 -50.41 -22.30
C PHE A 132 82.92 -49.12 -21.69
N ASP A 133 83.73 -48.24 -21.07
CA ASP A 133 83.22 -47.04 -20.37
C ASP A 133 83.10 -45.75 -21.24
N ASP A 134 83.48 -45.77 -22.52
CA ASP A 134 83.61 -44.54 -23.36
C ASP A 134 82.49 -44.27 -24.42
N ILE A 135 81.41 -45.06 -24.46
CA ILE A 135 80.35 -44.92 -25.49
C ILE A 135 79.56 -43.61 -25.35
N LYS A 136 79.36 -43.13 -24.12
CA LYS A 136 78.53 -41.94 -23.86
C LYS A 136 79.17 -40.64 -24.36
N VAL A 137 80.50 -40.51 -24.23
CA VAL A 137 81.24 -39.32 -24.68
C VAL A 137 81.16 -39.20 -26.21
N TYR A 138 81.27 -40.32 -26.90
CA TYR A 138 81.18 -40.38 -28.35
C TYR A 138 79.82 -39.92 -28.89
N LEU A 139 78.72 -40.46 -28.33
CA LEU A 139 77.36 -40.06 -28.68
C LEU A 139 77.10 -38.56 -28.43
N ASN A 140 77.67 -38.02 -27.35
CA ASN A 140 77.51 -36.61 -27.04
C ASN A 140 78.21 -35.70 -28.07
N ASN A 141 79.41 -36.07 -28.54
CA ASN A 141 80.13 -35.27 -29.53
C ASN A 141 79.42 -35.19 -30.87
N ILE A 142 78.84 -36.30 -31.37
CA ILE A 142 78.02 -36.30 -32.59
C ILE A 142 76.81 -35.38 -32.42
N ARG A 143 76.14 -35.46 -31.25
CA ARG A 143 74.97 -34.63 -30.95
C ARG A 143 75.32 -33.15 -30.93
N CYS A 144 76.44 -32.79 -30.33
CA CYS A 144 76.94 -31.41 -30.32
C CYS A 144 77.23 -30.90 -31.74
N TYR A 145 77.90 -31.70 -32.58
CA TYR A 145 78.20 -31.31 -33.96
C TYR A 145 76.93 -31.05 -34.80
N ALA A 146 75.95 -31.95 -34.72
CA ALA A 146 74.68 -31.78 -35.42
C ALA A 146 73.93 -30.52 -34.95
N MET A 147 73.94 -30.26 -33.64
CA MET A 147 73.29 -29.08 -33.05
C MET A 147 73.93 -27.77 -33.51
N TYR A 148 75.27 -27.70 -33.61
CA TYR A 148 75.95 -26.51 -34.10
C TYR A 148 75.62 -26.19 -35.56
N ARG A 149 75.56 -27.21 -36.44
CA ARG A 149 75.23 -27.00 -37.85
C ARG A 149 73.81 -26.44 -38.03
N GLN A 150 72.85 -26.92 -37.24
CA GLN A 150 71.48 -26.41 -37.26
C GLN A 150 71.41 -24.94 -36.82
N GLN A 151 72.18 -24.55 -35.80
CA GLN A 151 72.22 -23.16 -35.33
C GLN A 151 72.80 -22.20 -36.36
N ILE A 152 73.79 -22.63 -37.16
CA ILE A 152 74.38 -21.80 -38.22
C ILE A 152 73.34 -21.52 -39.31
N GLY A 153 72.63 -22.55 -39.80
CA GLY A 153 71.59 -22.37 -40.81
C GLY A 153 70.48 -21.41 -40.36
N TYR A 154 70.00 -21.58 -39.12
CA TYR A 154 68.97 -20.69 -38.56
C TYR A 154 69.40 -19.22 -38.53
N ARG A 155 70.67 -18.93 -38.23
CA ARG A 155 71.19 -17.55 -38.22
C ARG A 155 71.27 -16.96 -39.63
N GLN A 156 71.63 -17.75 -40.63
CA GLN A 156 71.70 -17.28 -42.02
C GLN A 156 70.32 -16.91 -42.56
N ASP A 157 69.29 -17.72 -42.26
CA ASP A 157 67.91 -17.42 -42.68
C ASP A 157 67.39 -16.11 -42.04
N LEU A 158 67.76 -15.86 -40.79
CA LEU A 158 67.38 -14.62 -40.11
C LEU A 158 68.00 -13.38 -40.75
N ILE A 159 69.26 -13.44 -41.16
CA ILE A 159 69.95 -12.31 -41.83
C ILE A 159 69.24 -11.99 -43.15
N LEU A 160 68.97 -13.01 -43.96
CA LEU A 160 68.33 -12.84 -45.27
C LEU A 160 66.90 -12.27 -45.15
N LYS A 161 66.18 -12.64 -44.08
CA LYS A 161 64.86 -12.07 -43.78
C LYS A 161 64.93 -10.58 -43.44
N ILE A 162 65.95 -10.15 -42.70
CA ILE A 162 66.13 -8.74 -42.32
C ILE A 162 66.43 -7.90 -43.56
N GLU A 163 67.39 -8.34 -44.39
CA GLU A 163 67.76 -7.61 -45.61
C GLU A 163 66.58 -7.42 -46.57
N LYS A 164 65.72 -8.44 -46.71
CA LYS A 164 64.51 -8.32 -47.52
C LYS A 164 63.50 -7.31 -46.94
N SER A 165 63.36 -7.28 -45.62
CA SER A 165 62.46 -6.34 -44.93
C SER A 165 62.90 -4.89 -45.15
N ASP A 166 64.20 -4.61 -45.05
CA ASP A 166 64.74 -3.25 -45.19
C ASP A 166 64.47 -2.66 -46.59
N VAL A 167 64.61 -3.49 -47.65
CA VAL A 167 64.29 -3.07 -49.02
C VAL A 167 62.80 -2.77 -49.17
N GLU A 168 61.94 -3.66 -48.67
CA GLU A 168 60.48 -3.46 -48.73
C GLU A 168 60.04 -2.21 -47.96
N GLU A 169 60.65 -1.89 -46.82
CA GLU A 169 60.36 -0.68 -46.04
C GLU A 169 60.77 0.61 -46.78
N SER A 170 61.93 0.61 -47.44
CA SER A 170 62.42 1.77 -48.20
C SER A 170 61.48 2.15 -49.36
N GLU A 171 61.01 1.16 -50.13
CA GLU A 171 60.06 1.41 -51.21
C GLU A 171 58.72 1.93 -50.71
N GLN A 172 58.27 1.47 -49.54
CA GLN A 172 57.05 1.97 -48.92
C GLN A 172 57.21 3.43 -48.48
N TYR A 173 58.36 3.79 -47.91
CA TYR A 173 58.65 5.15 -47.49
C TYR A 173 58.58 6.14 -48.65
N ASP A 174 59.24 5.85 -49.77
CA ASP A 174 59.27 6.76 -50.93
C ASP A 174 57.86 6.99 -51.51
N ARG A 175 57.05 5.94 -51.58
CA ARG A 175 55.64 6.04 -52.01
C ARG A 175 54.82 6.94 -51.07
N ILE A 176 55.10 6.94 -49.78
CA ILE A 176 54.42 7.81 -48.80
C ILE A 176 54.83 9.27 -48.99
N VAL A 177 56.12 9.54 -49.22
CA VAL A 177 56.64 10.89 -49.43
C VAL A 177 56.04 11.55 -50.66
N ASP A 178 55.92 10.83 -51.77
CA ASP A 178 55.33 11.38 -53.00
C ASP A 178 53.84 11.67 -52.85
N LYS A 179 53.09 10.81 -52.14
CA LYS A 179 51.69 11.09 -51.78
C LYS A 179 51.56 12.34 -50.92
N LEU A 180 52.44 12.53 -49.94
CA LEU A 180 52.44 13.74 -49.09
C LEU A 180 52.65 15.01 -49.91
N LYS A 181 53.60 15.02 -50.85
CA LYS A 181 53.82 16.17 -51.74
C LYS A 181 52.59 16.50 -52.58
N GLN A 182 51.87 15.49 -53.07
CA GLN A 182 50.62 15.70 -53.81
C GLN A 182 49.52 16.26 -52.92
N HIS A 183 49.37 15.75 -51.69
CA HIS A 183 48.40 16.27 -50.73
C HIS A 183 48.65 17.75 -50.39
N ILE A 184 49.90 18.15 -50.21
CA ILE A 184 50.26 19.55 -49.93
C ILE A 184 49.84 20.46 -51.10
N LYS A 185 50.13 20.06 -52.34
CA LYS A 185 49.73 20.84 -53.53
C LYS A 185 48.21 20.98 -53.64
N ASN A 186 47.48 19.88 -53.44
CA ASN A 186 46.01 19.89 -53.48
C ASN A 186 45.41 20.75 -52.36
N PHE A 187 46.06 20.78 -51.19
CA PHE A 187 45.62 21.62 -50.08
C PHE A 187 45.84 23.10 -50.37
N GLN A 188 46.96 23.47 -50.98
CA GLN A 188 47.21 24.85 -51.40
C GLN A 188 46.18 25.32 -52.44
N THR A 189 45.88 24.50 -53.45
CA THR A 189 44.85 24.85 -54.45
C THR A 189 43.49 25.03 -53.78
N PHE A 190 43.13 24.12 -52.87
CA PHE A 190 41.88 24.20 -52.11
C PHE A 190 41.76 25.51 -51.32
N LEU A 191 42.81 25.91 -50.59
CA LEU A 191 42.81 27.17 -49.82
C LEU A 191 42.59 28.39 -50.71
N THR A 192 43.20 28.43 -51.89
CA THR A 192 43.02 29.57 -52.80
C THR A 192 41.61 29.67 -53.38
N GLU A 193 40.98 28.53 -53.68
CA GLU A 193 39.60 28.50 -54.14
C GLU A 193 38.61 28.89 -53.04
N ASP A 194 38.84 28.40 -51.82
CA ASP A 194 37.98 28.73 -50.68
C ASP A 194 38.07 30.23 -50.33
N TYR A 195 39.26 30.81 -50.36
CA TYR A 195 39.44 32.25 -50.17
C TYR A 195 38.67 33.08 -51.21
N LYS A 196 38.75 32.70 -52.50
CA LYS A 196 37.98 33.38 -53.56
C LYS A 196 36.47 33.27 -53.34
N LYS A 197 35.98 32.09 -52.94
CA LYS A 197 34.56 31.88 -52.61
C LYS A 197 34.14 32.72 -51.41
N ALA A 198 34.97 32.83 -50.38
CA ALA A 198 34.71 33.66 -49.22
C ALA A 198 34.60 35.15 -49.59
N CYS A 199 35.55 35.68 -50.38
CA CYS A 199 35.49 37.07 -50.85
C CYS A 199 34.21 37.38 -51.65
N MET A 200 33.80 36.47 -52.56
CA MET A 200 32.55 36.65 -53.29
C MET A 200 31.33 36.66 -52.37
N LYS A 201 31.29 35.78 -51.37
CA LYS A 201 30.19 35.76 -50.39
C LYS A 201 30.14 37.05 -49.58
N VAL A 202 31.29 37.59 -49.16
CA VAL A 202 31.38 38.88 -48.45
C VAL A 202 30.85 40.00 -49.32
N ALA A 203 31.27 40.09 -50.58
CA ALA A 203 30.79 41.14 -51.50
C ALA A 203 29.27 41.08 -51.75
N VAL A 204 28.70 39.88 -51.83
CA VAL A 204 27.23 39.70 -51.92
C VAL A 204 26.56 40.13 -50.62
N ALA A 205 27.11 39.75 -49.47
CA ALA A 205 26.57 40.14 -48.17
C ALA A 205 26.59 41.66 -47.95
N GLU A 206 27.66 42.34 -48.36
CA GLU A 206 27.75 43.81 -48.29
C GLU A 206 26.70 44.50 -49.14
N LYS A 207 26.44 44.00 -50.37
CA LYS A 207 25.36 44.53 -51.21
C LYS A 207 24.00 44.38 -50.55
N VAL A 208 23.69 43.18 -50.05
CA VAL A 208 22.43 42.91 -49.35
C VAL A 208 22.30 43.77 -48.10
N TYR A 209 23.39 43.99 -47.37
CA TYR A 209 23.40 44.86 -46.19
C TYR A 209 23.07 46.31 -46.55
N ASN A 210 23.67 46.85 -47.61
CA ASN A 210 23.38 48.20 -48.07
C ASN A 210 21.92 48.37 -48.52
N ASP A 211 21.38 47.39 -49.24
CA ASP A 211 19.97 47.38 -49.64
C ASP A 211 19.03 47.33 -48.43
N LEU A 212 19.38 46.52 -47.40
CA LEU A 212 18.64 46.45 -46.14
C LEU A 212 18.67 47.79 -45.41
N VAL A 213 19.83 48.44 -45.32
CA VAL A 213 19.96 49.77 -44.69
C VAL A 213 19.08 50.80 -45.41
N ALA A 214 19.08 50.81 -46.74
CA ALA A 214 18.22 51.70 -47.52
C ALA A 214 16.73 51.44 -47.22
N LYS A 215 16.28 50.17 -47.24
CA LYS A 215 14.90 49.80 -46.92
C LYS A 215 14.52 50.11 -45.46
N ASN A 216 15.45 49.96 -44.53
CA ASN A 216 15.23 50.31 -43.14
C ASN A 216 15.03 51.84 -42.97
N SER A 217 15.77 52.65 -43.74
CA SER A 217 15.58 54.11 -43.73
C SER A 217 14.20 54.52 -44.26
N GLU A 218 13.72 53.89 -45.34
CA GLU A 218 12.35 54.09 -45.85
C GLU A 218 11.30 53.67 -44.80
N PHE A 219 11.49 52.51 -44.17
CA PHE A 219 10.60 52.02 -43.12
C PHE A 219 10.52 52.98 -41.92
N LEU A 220 11.66 53.48 -41.44
CA LEU A 220 11.69 54.48 -40.38
C LEU A 220 10.96 55.77 -40.78
N GLY A 221 11.06 56.17 -42.06
CA GLY A 221 10.26 57.26 -42.63
C GLY A 221 8.76 57.01 -42.48
N TYR A 222 8.27 55.83 -42.88
CA TYR A 222 6.85 55.46 -42.71
C TYR A 222 6.42 55.36 -41.25
N VAL A 223 7.26 54.81 -40.37
CA VAL A 223 6.96 54.75 -38.93
C VAL A 223 6.85 56.16 -38.36
N SER A 224 7.71 57.09 -38.77
CA SER A 224 7.65 58.48 -38.31
C SER A 224 6.38 59.20 -38.78
N SER A 225 5.93 58.98 -40.02
CA SER A 225 4.68 59.58 -40.50
C SER A 225 3.46 58.97 -39.82
N LEU A 226 3.46 57.65 -39.60
CA LEU A 226 2.42 56.94 -38.88
C LEU A 226 2.33 57.42 -37.42
N THR A 227 3.45 57.58 -36.71
CA THR A 227 3.45 58.08 -35.33
C THR A 227 2.92 59.51 -35.23
N ILE A 228 3.25 60.38 -36.19
CA ILE A 228 2.67 61.72 -36.27
C ILE A 228 1.16 61.67 -36.45
N LEU A 229 0.66 60.85 -37.39
CA LEU A 229 -0.78 60.69 -37.63
C LEU A 229 -1.52 60.14 -36.41
N ASN A 230 -0.95 59.13 -35.74
CA ASN A 230 -1.52 58.58 -34.50
C ASN A 230 -1.59 59.64 -33.41
N ASN A 231 -0.54 60.43 -33.21
CA ASN A 231 -0.53 61.51 -32.23
C ASN A 231 -1.60 62.57 -32.52
N ILE A 232 -1.84 62.89 -33.80
CA ILE A 232 -2.92 63.79 -34.20
C ILE A 232 -4.28 63.16 -33.88
N LEU A 233 -4.48 61.89 -34.20
CA LEU A 233 -5.72 61.17 -33.93
C LEU A 233 -6.02 61.11 -32.42
N PHE A 234 -5.04 60.77 -31.58
CA PHE A 234 -5.21 60.73 -30.13
C PHE A 234 -5.57 62.10 -29.56
N LYS A 235 -4.98 63.18 -30.06
CA LYS A 235 -5.36 64.55 -29.66
C LYS A 235 -6.80 64.88 -30.04
N LEU A 236 -7.20 64.53 -31.26
CA LEU A 236 -8.57 64.75 -31.73
C LEU A 236 -9.57 63.93 -30.91
N ASP A 237 -9.22 62.70 -30.54
CA ASP A 237 -10.07 61.85 -29.72
C ASP A 237 -10.19 62.36 -28.28
N ALA A 238 -9.08 62.83 -27.70
CA ALA A 238 -9.12 63.47 -26.38
C ALA A 238 -10.02 64.72 -26.38
N ILE A 239 -9.90 65.58 -27.40
CA ILE A 239 -10.80 66.73 -27.58
C ILE A 239 -12.26 66.26 -27.74
N ARG A 240 -12.51 65.21 -28.55
CA ARG A 240 -13.84 64.61 -28.73
C ARG A 240 -14.41 64.10 -27.41
N GLY A 241 -13.61 63.40 -26.60
CA GLY A 241 -14.00 62.90 -25.27
C GLY A 241 -14.41 64.04 -24.34
N ILE A 242 -13.58 65.09 -24.26
CA ILE A 242 -13.90 66.29 -23.47
C ILE A 242 -15.22 66.92 -23.94
N LEU A 243 -15.42 67.08 -25.25
CA LEU A 243 -16.67 67.64 -25.78
C LEU A 243 -17.89 66.76 -25.47
N LYS A 244 -17.76 65.44 -25.45
CA LYS A 244 -18.82 64.52 -25.02
C LYS A 244 -19.14 64.68 -23.54
N THR A 245 -18.13 64.81 -22.67
CA THR A 245 -18.34 65.06 -21.24
C THR A 245 -19.03 66.40 -20.99
N TYR A 246 -18.69 67.45 -21.76
CA TYR A 246 -19.39 68.73 -21.68
C TYR A 246 -20.83 68.62 -22.17
N ARG A 247 -21.08 67.87 -23.25
CA ARG A 247 -22.46 67.60 -23.70
C ARG A 247 -23.25 66.84 -22.63
N SER A 248 -22.72 65.76 -22.08
CA SER A 248 -23.42 64.97 -21.04
C SER A 248 -23.67 65.81 -19.80
N TYR A 249 -22.72 66.65 -19.41
CA TYR A 249 -22.88 67.59 -18.31
C TYR A 249 -24.01 68.60 -18.58
N LEU A 250 -24.02 69.25 -19.75
CA LEU A 250 -25.06 70.21 -20.13
C LEU A 250 -26.44 69.56 -20.20
N MET A 251 -26.53 68.32 -20.69
CA MET A 251 -27.76 67.53 -20.65
C MET A 251 -28.15 67.24 -19.20
N PHE A 252 -27.20 66.82 -18.35
CA PHE A 252 -27.45 66.51 -16.93
C PHE A 252 -27.87 67.72 -16.09
N VAL A 253 -27.56 68.94 -16.49
CA VAL A 253 -27.99 70.13 -15.75
C VAL A 253 -29.32 70.68 -16.26
N ALA A 254 -29.70 70.41 -17.51
CA ALA A 254 -30.96 70.86 -18.08
C ALA A 254 -32.18 70.33 -17.27
N PRO A 255 -33.33 71.03 -17.22
CA PRO A 255 -34.50 70.53 -16.50
C PRO A 255 -34.98 69.16 -16.99
N LEU A 256 -35.50 68.34 -16.09
CA LEU A 256 -35.96 66.98 -16.38
C LEU A 256 -37.02 66.93 -17.49
N SER A 257 -37.94 67.91 -17.51
CA SER A 257 -38.98 68.04 -18.53
C SER A 257 -38.44 68.24 -19.94
N TRP A 258 -37.30 68.92 -20.07
CA TRP A 258 -36.64 69.14 -21.35
C TRP A 258 -35.80 67.93 -21.77
N ARG A 259 -35.12 67.28 -20.82
CA ARG A 259 -34.39 66.02 -21.07
C ARG A 259 -35.29 64.90 -21.57
N GLN A 260 -36.51 64.76 -21.04
CA GLN A 260 -37.44 63.72 -21.48
C GLN A 260 -37.81 63.78 -22.99
N GLN A 261 -37.68 64.95 -23.61
CA GLN A 261 -37.97 65.16 -25.02
C GLN A 261 -36.75 64.96 -25.93
N ASN A 262 -35.56 65.34 -25.43
CA ASN A 262 -34.35 65.55 -26.23
C ASN A 262 -33.17 64.64 -25.85
N ASP A 263 -33.21 63.95 -24.71
CA ASP A 263 -32.21 63.00 -24.27
C ASP A 263 -32.54 61.60 -24.81
N GLU A 264 -31.54 60.92 -25.39
CA GLU A 264 -31.68 59.58 -25.97
C GLU A 264 -31.93 58.50 -24.90
N THR A 265 -31.36 58.69 -23.70
CA THR A 265 -31.47 57.75 -22.58
C THR A 265 -32.83 57.80 -21.89
N LEU A 266 -33.43 59.00 -21.85
CA LEU A 266 -34.69 59.29 -21.14
C LEU A 266 -35.90 59.46 -22.08
N ARG A 267 -35.71 59.39 -23.41
CA ARG A 267 -36.79 59.55 -24.40
C ARG A 267 -37.91 58.54 -24.16
N GLY A 268 -39.08 59.02 -23.74
CA GLY A 268 -40.27 58.18 -23.55
C GLY A 268 -40.33 57.38 -22.24
N ARG A 269 -39.40 57.56 -21.29
CA ARG A 269 -39.47 56.93 -19.96
C ARG A 269 -40.10 57.88 -18.93
N VAL A 270 -41.24 57.49 -18.38
CA VAL A 270 -41.87 58.14 -17.22
C VAL A 270 -41.33 57.47 -15.95
N MET A 271 -40.07 57.71 -15.62
CA MET A 271 -39.50 57.22 -14.36
C MET A 271 -39.11 58.37 -13.45
N SER A 272 -39.44 58.17 -12.18
CA SER A 272 -39.12 59.02 -11.04
C SER A 272 -37.61 59.25 -10.91
N ILE A 273 -37.27 60.27 -10.13
CA ILE A 273 -35.95 60.78 -9.77
C ILE A 273 -35.14 59.69 -9.03
N GLN A 274 -34.86 58.56 -9.67
CA GLN A 274 -33.78 57.69 -9.30
C GLN A 274 -32.55 58.30 -9.95
N PHE A 275 -31.82 59.09 -9.17
CA PHE A 275 -30.44 59.39 -9.48
C PHE A 275 -29.70 58.05 -9.53
N GLU A 276 -29.66 57.41 -10.69
CA GLU A 276 -28.47 56.64 -11.02
C GLU A 276 -27.35 57.67 -10.95
N ALA A 277 -26.62 57.67 -9.84
CA ALA A 277 -25.31 58.26 -9.74
C ALA A 277 -24.41 57.47 -10.68
N GLY A 278 -24.68 57.55 -11.98
CA GLY A 278 -23.73 57.20 -13.01
C GLY A 278 -22.61 58.19 -12.79
N GLU A 279 -21.54 57.72 -12.16
CA GLU A 279 -20.25 58.37 -12.23
C GLU A 279 -20.09 58.81 -13.67
N PHE A 280 -19.92 60.12 -13.89
CA PHE A 280 -19.46 60.59 -15.19
C PHE A 280 -18.14 59.87 -15.39
N VAL A 281 -18.16 58.79 -16.19
CA VAL A 281 -17.01 57.89 -16.37
C VAL A 281 -15.90 58.77 -16.92
N THR A 282 -15.08 59.20 -15.99
CA THR A 282 -13.89 60.00 -16.21
C THR A 282 -12.79 59.04 -15.80
N ASP A 283 -11.99 58.69 -16.79
CA ASP A 283 -10.63 58.17 -16.64
C ASP A 283 -10.39 56.65 -16.68
N ASN A 284 -11.40 55.76 -16.63
CA ASN A 284 -11.11 54.30 -16.64
C ASN A 284 -11.15 53.59 -18.01
N ASP A 285 -11.68 54.21 -19.07
CA ASP A 285 -11.68 53.64 -20.45
C ASP A 285 -10.48 54.07 -21.31
N LEU A 286 -9.51 54.78 -20.73
CA LEU A 286 -8.28 55.19 -21.43
C LEU A 286 -7.40 53.99 -21.85
N VAL A 287 -7.64 52.81 -21.30
CA VAL A 287 -6.86 51.59 -21.59
C VAL A 287 -7.43 50.81 -22.78
N GLU A 288 -8.76 50.82 -22.99
CA GLU A 288 -9.38 50.21 -24.18
C GLU A 288 -9.25 51.08 -25.44
N SER A 289 -8.90 52.35 -25.27
CA SER A 289 -8.70 53.37 -26.31
C SER A 289 -7.23 53.48 -26.77
N LEU A 290 -6.43 52.44 -26.67
CA LEU A 290 -5.12 52.39 -27.37
C LEU A 290 -5.21 51.78 -28.76
N ASP A 291 -6.38 51.22 -29.12
CA ASP A 291 -6.61 50.62 -30.43
C ASP A 291 -7.20 51.66 -31.42
N ILE A 292 -6.31 52.16 -32.28
CA ILE A 292 -6.61 53.17 -33.31
C ILE A 292 -7.71 52.71 -34.27
N GLU A 293 -7.79 51.41 -34.59
CA GLU A 293 -8.78 50.89 -35.53
C GLU A 293 -10.19 50.96 -34.92
N LYS A 294 -10.33 50.53 -33.66
CA LYS A 294 -11.60 50.65 -32.92
C LYS A 294 -12.01 52.09 -32.71
N MET A 295 -11.07 53.01 -32.42
CA MET A 295 -11.35 54.44 -32.32
C MET A 295 -12.00 54.98 -33.60
N VAL A 296 -11.43 54.62 -34.75
CA VAL A 296 -11.92 55.05 -36.06
C VAL A 296 -13.27 54.42 -36.38
N GLU A 297 -13.48 53.15 -36.04
CA GLU A 297 -14.78 52.47 -36.22
C GLU A 297 -15.89 53.11 -35.39
N VAL A 298 -15.64 53.35 -34.09
CA VAL A 298 -16.59 54.04 -33.21
C VAL A 298 -16.90 55.44 -33.73
N ALA A 299 -15.87 56.19 -34.15
CA ALA A 299 -16.05 57.50 -34.75
C ALA A 299 -16.91 57.46 -36.02
N LYS A 300 -16.70 56.47 -36.91
CA LYS A 300 -17.51 56.29 -38.13
C LYS A 300 -18.97 55.98 -37.81
N ILE A 301 -19.24 55.11 -36.84
CA ILE A 301 -20.61 54.76 -36.42
C ILE A 301 -21.34 56.00 -35.89
N GLU A 302 -20.68 56.82 -35.08
CA GLU A 302 -21.24 58.05 -34.53
C GLU A 302 -21.45 59.13 -35.61
N LEU A 303 -20.52 59.28 -36.56
CA LEU A 303 -20.64 60.22 -37.67
C LEU A 303 -21.82 59.88 -38.60
N ASN A 304 -22.14 58.59 -38.76
CA ASN A 304 -23.25 58.14 -39.57
C ASN A 304 -24.62 58.49 -38.94
N ASN A 305 -24.70 58.50 -37.60
CA ASN A 305 -25.91 58.83 -36.84
C ASN A 305 -25.60 59.91 -35.79
N PRO A 306 -25.42 61.18 -36.19
CA PRO A 306 -25.06 62.23 -35.25
C PRO A 306 -26.23 62.49 -34.29
N PRO A 307 -25.95 62.63 -32.98
CA PRO A 307 -27.00 62.96 -32.02
C PRO A 307 -27.51 64.39 -32.29
N PRO A 308 -28.80 64.68 -32.03
CA PRO A 308 -29.37 65.98 -32.34
C PRO A 308 -28.61 67.10 -31.60
N PRO A 309 -28.24 68.20 -32.30
CA PRO A 309 -27.54 69.33 -31.72
C PRO A 309 -28.52 70.27 -31.01
N CYS A 310 -29.21 69.76 -29.98
CA CYS A 310 -30.12 70.55 -29.14
C CYS A 310 -29.43 70.92 -27.83
N LEU A 311 -29.36 72.21 -27.52
CA LEU A 311 -28.85 72.73 -26.25
C LEU A 311 -29.99 73.44 -25.52
N TYR A 312 -30.11 73.22 -24.21
CA TYR A 312 -31.09 73.93 -23.38
C TYR A 312 -30.61 75.35 -23.04
N PHE A 313 -29.33 75.47 -22.70
CA PHE A 313 -28.70 76.74 -22.35
C PHE A 313 -28.12 77.39 -23.61
N ASN A 314 -28.68 78.54 -23.99
CA ASN A 314 -28.19 79.31 -25.14
C ASN A 314 -27.06 80.27 -24.74
N ASN A 315 -27.08 80.74 -23.49
CA ASN A 315 -26.10 81.69 -22.96
C ASN A 315 -25.38 81.10 -21.73
N PRO A 316 -24.05 81.27 -21.61
CA PRO A 316 -23.27 80.75 -20.47
C PRO A 316 -23.67 81.39 -19.12
N GLU A 317 -24.23 82.59 -19.13
CA GLU A 317 -24.72 83.28 -17.92
C GLU A 317 -25.81 82.49 -17.19
N GLN A 318 -26.64 81.74 -17.92
CA GLN A 318 -27.71 80.92 -17.35
C GLN A 318 -27.14 79.77 -16.50
N MET A 319 -26.02 79.20 -16.93
CA MET A 319 -25.29 78.14 -16.22
C MET A 319 -24.67 78.70 -14.92
N ILE A 320 -24.08 79.90 -14.98
CA ILE A 320 -23.53 80.60 -13.82
C ILE A 320 -24.61 80.91 -12.79
N TYR A 321 -25.81 81.32 -13.23
CA TYR A 321 -26.95 81.56 -12.35
C TYR A 321 -27.39 80.28 -11.63
N LEU A 322 -27.43 79.15 -12.34
CA LEU A 322 -27.76 77.85 -11.75
C LEU A 322 -26.69 77.43 -10.73
N PHE A 323 -25.41 77.61 -11.04
CA PHE A 323 -24.33 77.36 -10.07
C PHE A 323 -24.45 78.20 -8.80
N ARG A 324 -24.73 79.50 -8.93
CA ARG A 324 -24.97 80.38 -7.77
C ARG A 324 -26.18 79.93 -6.94
N SER A 325 -27.23 79.45 -7.61
CA SER A 325 -28.42 78.93 -6.94
C SER A 325 -28.12 77.63 -6.18
N MET A 326 -27.35 76.71 -6.79
CA MET A 326 -26.89 75.50 -6.13
C MET A 326 -25.94 75.80 -4.97
N GLU A 327 -25.05 76.78 -5.13
CA GLU A 327 -24.15 77.24 -4.06
C GLU A 327 -24.97 77.73 -2.85
N LEU A 328 -26.00 78.55 -3.10
CA LEU A 328 -26.88 79.06 -2.06
C LEU A 328 -27.66 77.93 -1.36
N GLN A 329 -28.23 76.99 -2.11
CA GLN A 329 -28.90 75.80 -1.55
C GLN A 329 -27.94 74.92 -0.75
N SER A 330 -26.72 74.71 -1.24
CA SER A 330 -25.71 73.91 -0.55
C SER A 330 -25.26 74.58 0.75
N ARG A 331 -25.17 75.92 0.77
CA ARG A 331 -24.88 76.70 1.97
C ARG A 331 -26.01 76.58 2.98
N GLU A 332 -27.27 76.70 2.55
CA GLU A 332 -28.44 76.51 3.42
C GLU A 332 -28.45 75.11 4.02
N TYR A 333 -28.23 74.09 3.20
CA TYR A 333 -28.11 72.70 3.65
C TYR A 333 -26.97 72.51 4.66
N LEU A 334 -25.79 73.10 4.43
CA LEU A 334 -24.67 73.03 5.38
C LEU A 334 -24.99 73.72 6.72
N ILE A 335 -25.74 74.84 6.69
CA ILE A 335 -26.21 75.50 7.91
C ILE A 335 -27.17 74.57 8.66
N GLU A 336 -28.12 73.92 8.00
CA GLU A 336 -29.02 72.95 8.61
C GLU A 336 -28.27 71.72 9.15
N LEU A 337 -27.28 71.24 8.42
CA LEU A 337 -26.41 70.14 8.85
C LEU A 337 -25.63 70.54 10.11
N SER A 338 -25.08 71.76 10.18
CA SER A 338 -24.38 72.25 11.37
C SER A 338 -25.27 72.31 12.61
N LYS A 339 -26.55 72.67 12.43
CA LYS A 339 -27.55 72.69 13.51
C LYS A 339 -27.94 71.28 13.95
N THR A 340 -27.98 70.33 13.02
CA THR A 340 -28.46 68.95 13.27
C THR A 340 -27.36 67.95 13.62
N ASP A 341 -26.09 68.25 13.34
CA ASP A 341 -24.97 67.34 13.59
C ASP A 341 -24.81 67.02 15.08
N GLY A 342 -24.84 68.04 15.95
CA GLY A 342 -24.79 67.87 17.41
C GLY A 342 -25.87 66.91 17.96
N PRO A 343 -27.17 67.18 17.74
CA PRO A 343 -28.23 66.28 18.20
C PRO A 343 -28.17 64.91 17.53
N ASN A 344 -27.77 64.80 16.26
CA ASN A 344 -27.60 63.51 15.58
C ASN A 344 -26.49 62.67 16.19
N ARG A 345 -25.34 63.27 16.54
CA ARG A 345 -24.26 62.57 17.25
C ARG A 345 -24.73 62.08 18.62
N SER A 346 -25.39 62.94 19.39
CA SER A 346 -25.97 62.59 20.69
C SER A 346 -27.00 61.45 20.59
N LEU A 347 -27.86 61.49 19.57
CA LEU A 347 -28.85 60.46 19.29
C LEU A 347 -28.15 59.14 18.93
N ARG A 348 -27.15 59.16 18.04
CA ARG A 348 -26.35 57.96 17.69
C ARG A 348 -25.67 57.35 18.91
N ASP A 349 -25.10 58.18 19.79
CA ASP A 349 -24.45 57.70 21.02
C ASP A 349 -25.47 57.12 22.00
N ARG A 350 -26.67 57.71 22.10
CA ARG A 350 -27.78 57.16 22.91
C ARG A 350 -28.27 55.84 22.35
N ILE A 351 -28.41 55.70 21.03
CA ILE A 351 -28.75 54.41 20.40
C ILE A 351 -27.69 53.36 20.74
N LYS A 352 -26.40 53.69 20.62
CA LYS A 352 -25.33 52.76 20.98
C LYS A 352 -25.40 52.32 22.44
N LYS A 353 -25.61 53.26 23.36
CA LYS A 353 -25.76 52.97 24.80
C LYS A 353 -26.99 52.12 25.08
N LEU A 354 -28.11 52.42 24.44
CA LEU A 354 -29.34 51.65 24.57
C LEU A 354 -29.14 50.21 24.09
N ASN A 355 -28.56 50.04 22.91
CA ASN A 355 -28.27 48.71 22.36
C ASN A 355 -27.38 47.90 23.30
N LEU A 356 -26.35 48.51 23.87
CA LEU A 356 -25.46 47.86 24.83
C LEU A 356 -26.22 47.48 26.11
N ALA A 357 -27.03 48.37 26.67
CA ALA A 357 -27.86 48.08 27.84
C ALA A 357 -28.85 46.94 27.57
N THR A 358 -29.52 46.95 26.41
CA THR A 358 -30.44 45.86 26.02
C THR A 358 -29.71 44.53 25.87
N GLN A 359 -28.49 44.52 25.33
CA GLN A 359 -27.69 43.30 25.22
C GLN A 359 -27.32 42.75 26.60
N GLN A 360 -26.92 43.62 27.53
CA GLN A 360 -26.63 43.22 28.91
C GLN A 360 -27.86 42.64 29.61
N GLU A 361 -29.05 43.22 29.39
CA GLU A 361 -30.30 42.67 29.92
C GLU A 361 -30.62 41.29 29.32
N PHE A 362 -30.43 41.12 28.00
CA PHE A 362 -30.60 39.80 27.37
C PHE A 362 -29.63 38.76 27.93
N ASP A 363 -28.35 39.10 28.12
CA ASP A 363 -27.37 38.21 28.71
C ASP A 363 -27.75 37.82 30.15
N TYR A 364 -28.26 38.78 30.93
CA TYR A 364 -28.74 38.53 32.29
C TYR A 364 -29.97 37.61 32.31
N PHE A 365 -30.93 37.83 31.42
CA PHE A 365 -32.09 36.95 31.30
C PHE A 365 -31.68 35.54 30.86
N GLN A 366 -30.75 35.42 29.91
CA GLN A 366 -30.25 34.13 29.46
C GLN A 366 -29.57 33.37 30.60
N TYR A 367 -28.69 34.05 31.36
CA TYR A 367 -28.05 33.47 32.54
C TYR A 367 -29.07 32.95 33.56
N TYR A 368 -30.13 33.71 33.83
CA TYR A 368 -31.17 33.31 34.77
C TYR A 368 -31.99 32.12 34.27
N ILE A 369 -32.35 32.12 32.97
CA ILE A 369 -33.02 31.00 32.31
C ILE A 369 -32.17 29.73 32.41
N ASP A 370 -30.87 29.83 32.12
CA ASP A 370 -29.94 28.70 32.17
C ASP A 370 -29.79 28.15 33.59
N THR A 371 -29.73 29.05 34.59
CA THR A 371 -29.66 28.68 36.01
C THR A 371 -30.91 27.90 36.43
N ILE A 372 -32.10 28.40 36.08
CA ILE A 372 -33.37 27.69 36.36
C ILE A 372 -33.41 26.34 35.64
N HIS A 373 -32.97 26.26 34.38
CA HIS A 373 -32.92 24.99 33.66
C HIS A 373 -32.00 23.97 34.34
N GLN A 374 -30.87 24.40 34.90
CA GLN A 374 -29.98 23.54 35.67
C GLN A 374 -30.66 23.08 36.97
N GLU A 375 -31.35 23.96 37.68
CA GLU A 375 -32.11 23.60 38.89
C GLU A 375 -33.22 22.59 38.58
N ILE A 376 -34.02 22.82 37.54
CA ILE A 376 -35.06 21.88 37.08
C ILE A 376 -34.44 20.54 36.72
N SER A 377 -33.33 20.53 35.99
CA SER A 377 -32.64 19.29 35.59
C SER A 377 -32.14 18.52 36.80
N ARG A 378 -31.62 19.22 37.82
CA ARG A 378 -31.20 18.64 39.09
C ARG A 378 -32.38 18.04 39.85
N GLU A 379 -33.51 18.74 39.92
CA GLU A 379 -34.69 18.22 40.61
C GLU A 379 -35.30 17.03 39.87
N MET A 380 -35.38 17.05 38.53
CA MET A 380 -35.82 15.87 37.76
C MET A 380 -34.89 14.68 37.96
N PHE A 381 -33.58 14.89 38.08
CA PHE A 381 -32.64 13.83 38.41
C PHE A 381 -32.89 13.29 39.83
N ASN A 382 -33.08 14.17 40.80
CA ASN A 382 -33.41 13.77 42.18
C ASN A 382 -34.70 12.96 42.24
N GLU A 383 -35.74 13.39 41.53
CA GLU A 383 -37.02 12.69 41.44
C GLU A 383 -36.82 11.27 40.89
N LYS A 384 -36.14 11.12 39.75
CA LYS A 384 -35.83 9.81 39.16
C LYS A 384 -35.01 8.94 40.11
N HIS A 385 -33.98 9.51 40.74
CA HIS A 385 -33.14 8.79 41.70
C HIS A 385 -33.92 8.31 42.92
N LEU A 386 -34.82 9.15 43.45
CA LEU A 386 -35.71 8.77 44.55
C LEU A 386 -36.73 7.72 44.11
N GLN A 387 -37.27 7.82 42.91
CA GLN A 387 -38.18 6.85 42.33
C GLN A 387 -37.49 5.49 42.15
N GLU A 388 -36.27 5.47 41.60
CA GLU A 388 -35.45 4.26 41.47
C GLU A 388 -35.12 3.65 42.82
N LYS A 389 -34.73 4.47 43.80
CA LYS A 389 -34.51 4.01 45.19
C LYS A 389 -35.78 3.44 45.80
N PHE A 390 -36.91 4.09 45.61
CA PHE A 390 -38.21 3.63 46.12
C PHE A 390 -38.57 2.27 45.51
N PHE A 391 -38.49 2.12 44.19
CA PHE A 391 -38.77 0.84 43.53
C PHE A 391 -37.75 -0.23 43.89
N ARG A 392 -36.48 0.14 44.11
CA ARG A 392 -35.48 -0.79 44.62
C ARG A 392 -35.85 -1.29 46.01
N ILE A 393 -36.24 -0.40 46.93
CA ILE A 393 -36.70 -0.78 48.27
C ILE A 393 -37.97 -1.65 48.19
N LEU A 394 -38.90 -1.33 47.28
CA LEU A 394 -40.13 -2.09 47.11
C LEU A 394 -39.85 -3.50 46.57
N ASN A 395 -38.97 -3.63 45.58
CA ASN A 395 -38.69 -4.89 44.88
C ASN A 395 -37.64 -5.77 45.57
N GLU A 396 -36.72 -5.20 46.33
CA GLU A 396 -35.69 -5.95 47.09
C GLU A 396 -36.16 -6.17 48.54
N PRO A 397 -35.92 -5.27 49.51
CA PRO A 397 -36.15 -5.56 50.92
C PRO A 397 -37.63 -5.76 51.27
N PHE A 398 -38.55 -4.99 50.69
CA PHE A 398 -39.99 -5.15 51.00
C PHE A 398 -40.54 -6.45 50.42
N TYR A 399 -40.27 -6.72 49.14
CA TYR A 399 -40.63 -7.98 48.50
C TYR A 399 -40.04 -9.17 49.26
N ASP A 400 -38.73 -9.14 49.58
CA ASP A 400 -38.07 -10.21 50.32
C ASP A 400 -38.69 -10.45 51.70
N SER A 401 -39.02 -9.38 52.42
CA SER A 401 -39.54 -9.47 53.78
C SER A 401 -40.99 -9.96 53.85
N ILE A 402 -41.85 -9.55 52.91
CA ILE A 402 -43.31 -9.76 53.02
C ILE A 402 -43.86 -10.73 51.96
N ALA A 403 -43.38 -10.64 50.72
CA ALA A 403 -43.99 -11.30 49.56
C ALA A 403 -43.13 -12.39 48.91
N SER A 404 -41.89 -12.57 49.37
CA SER A 404 -40.99 -13.59 48.83
C SER A 404 -41.57 -14.99 49.05
N PRO A 405 -41.42 -15.89 48.07
CA PRO A 405 -41.87 -17.27 48.22
C PRO A 405 -41.30 -17.95 49.47
N ALA A 406 -40.11 -17.56 49.93
CA ALA A 406 -39.51 -18.14 51.13
C ALA A 406 -40.18 -17.65 52.42
N THR A 407 -40.47 -16.35 52.53
CA THR A 407 -41.12 -15.76 53.70
C THR A 407 -42.60 -16.12 53.77
N LEU A 408 -43.30 -16.16 52.63
CA LEU A 408 -44.68 -16.67 52.56
C LEU A 408 -44.75 -18.16 52.92
N LYS A 409 -43.82 -18.99 52.46
CA LYS A 409 -43.74 -20.40 52.89
C LYS A 409 -43.50 -20.50 54.39
N LEU A 410 -42.57 -19.73 54.93
CA LEU A 410 -42.29 -19.70 56.36
C LEU A 410 -43.52 -19.27 57.16
N LYS A 411 -44.28 -18.27 56.68
CA LYS A 411 -45.57 -17.88 57.25
C LYS A 411 -46.56 -19.03 57.28
N ILE A 412 -46.79 -19.66 56.14
CA ILE A 412 -47.70 -20.81 56.01
C ILE A 412 -47.26 -21.95 56.95
N CYS A 413 -45.97 -22.25 57.03
CA CYS A 413 -45.44 -23.30 57.90
C CYS A 413 -45.66 -22.97 59.39
N ILE A 414 -45.39 -21.74 59.81
CA ILE A 414 -45.57 -21.32 61.21
C ILE A 414 -47.05 -21.29 61.56
N GLU A 415 -47.90 -20.72 60.71
CA GLU A 415 -49.35 -20.73 60.90
C GLU A 415 -49.88 -22.17 60.97
N TYR A 416 -49.42 -23.06 60.09
CA TYR A 416 -49.80 -24.47 60.14
C TYR A 416 -49.39 -25.14 61.46
N VAL A 417 -48.16 -24.94 61.93
CA VAL A 417 -47.69 -25.51 63.20
C VAL A 417 -48.48 -24.92 64.38
N TYR A 418 -48.70 -23.61 64.37
CA TYR A 418 -49.50 -22.94 65.39
C TYR A 418 -50.93 -23.47 65.42
N GLU A 419 -51.58 -23.63 64.27
CA GLU A 419 -52.93 -24.19 64.16
C GLU A 419 -53.02 -25.64 64.66
N GLN A 420 -51.98 -26.46 64.43
CA GLN A 420 -51.95 -27.83 64.94
C GLN A 420 -51.83 -27.88 66.46
N VAL A 421 -51.08 -26.95 67.06
CA VAL A 421 -50.81 -26.94 68.51
C VAL A 421 -51.94 -26.26 69.29
N PHE A 422 -52.48 -25.15 68.78
CA PHE A 422 -53.43 -24.29 69.50
C PHE A 422 -54.85 -24.26 68.89
N GLY A 423 -55.04 -24.80 67.69
CA GLY A 423 -56.30 -24.74 66.94
C GLY A 423 -56.36 -23.56 65.97
N LYS A 424 -57.42 -23.52 65.13
CA LYS A 424 -57.59 -22.49 64.09
C LYS A 424 -57.77 -21.10 64.69
N CYS A 425 -56.97 -20.14 64.25
CA CYS A 425 -57.18 -18.71 64.52
C CYS A 425 -58.07 -18.10 63.41
N GLU A 426 -59.27 -17.65 63.76
CA GLU A 426 -60.28 -17.12 62.81
C GLU A 426 -59.79 -15.90 62.01
N GLU A 427 -58.90 -15.08 62.58
CA GLU A 427 -58.46 -13.80 61.98
C GLU A 427 -57.07 -13.84 61.32
N GLY A 428 -56.33 -14.95 61.43
CA GLY A 428 -54.94 -15.06 60.95
C GLY A 428 -53.96 -14.11 61.68
N HIS A 429 -52.67 -14.45 61.66
CA HIS A 429 -51.67 -13.60 62.34
C HIS A 429 -51.16 -12.50 61.39
N HIS A 430 -51.22 -11.24 61.84
CA HIS A 430 -50.76 -10.06 61.09
C HIS A 430 -49.23 -9.97 61.02
N SER A 431 -48.55 -10.38 62.10
CA SER A 431 -47.08 -10.42 62.21
C SER A 431 -46.61 -11.85 62.45
N LEU A 432 -45.47 -12.22 61.86
CA LEU A 432 -44.83 -13.52 62.07
C LEU A 432 -44.21 -13.66 63.47
N HIS A 433 -43.86 -12.55 64.09
CA HIS A 433 -43.10 -12.53 65.34
C HIS A 433 -43.88 -13.16 66.49
N ASP A 434 -45.16 -12.84 66.61
CA ASP A 434 -46.00 -13.26 67.74
C ASP A 434 -46.26 -14.78 67.76
N PRO A 435 -46.74 -15.43 66.67
CA PRO A 435 -46.92 -16.88 66.67
C PRO A 435 -45.58 -17.61 66.82
N LEU A 436 -44.49 -17.07 66.27
CA LEU A 436 -43.16 -17.65 66.45
C LEU A 436 -42.71 -17.59 67.91
N LYS A 437 -42.90 -16.44 68.59
CA LYS A 437 -42.49 -16.29 69.98
C LYS A 437 -43.31 -17.15 70.92
N ILE A 438 -44.61 -17.30 70.66
CA ILE A 438 -45.47 -18.20 71.43
C ILE A 438 -45.05 -19.66 71.23
N LEU A 439 -44.78 -20.08 69.99
CA LEU A 439 -44.26 -21.42 69.71
C LEU A 439 -42.89 -21.66 70.35
N GLU A 440 -42.01 -20.66 70.35
CA GLU A 440 -40.70 -20.72 71.00
C GLU A 440 -40.84 -20.90 72.52
N VAL A 441 -41.67 -20.08 73.18
CA VAL A 441 -41.92 -20.18 74.62
C VAL A 441 -42.55 -21.53 74.97
N MET A 442 -43.46 -22.04 74.15
CA MET A 442 -43.99 -23.39 74.34
C MET A 442 -42.93 -24.46 74.17
N TYR A 443 -42.07 -24.33 73.16
CA TYR A 443 -40.98 -25.28 72.93
C TYR A 443 -39.99 -25.27 74.10
N GLU A 444 -39.66 -24.09 74.62
CA GLU A 444 -38.86 -23.92 75.83
C GLU A 444 -39.52 -24.56 77.06
N ASP A 445 -40.83 -24.34 77.28
CA ASP A 445 -41.58 -24.98 78.36
C ASP A 445 -41.65 -26.50 78.19
N TYR A 446 -41.85 -27.00 76.97
CA TYR A 446 -41.78 -28.43 76.67
C TYR A 446 -40.39 -29.01 76.95
N ASN A 447 -39.32 -28.31 76.57
CA ASN A 447 -37.96 -28.75 76.87
C ASN A 447 -37.68 -28.74 78.37
N LEU A 448 -38.12 -27.71 79.10
CA LEU A 448 -38.04 -27.66 80.56
C LEU A 448 -38.78 -28.83 81.21
N ARG A 449 -39.97 -29.17 80.70
CA ARG A 449 -40.72 -30.35 81.14
C ARG A 449 -39.99 -31.65 80.82
N LEU A 450 -39.37 -31.76 79.64
CA LEU A 450 -38.55 -32.92 79.26
C LEU A 450 -37.32 -33.06 80.16
N ASP A 451 -36.64 -31.96 80.47
CA ASP A 451 -35.50 -31.92 81.38
C ASP A 451 -35.90 -32.26 82.83
N ALA A 452 -37.15 -31.99 83.22
CA ALA A 452 -37.70 -32.33 84.52
C ALA A 452 -38.11 -33.81 84.67
N LEU A 453 -38.09 -34.60 83.58
CA LEU A 453 -38.42 -36.03 83.64
C LEU A 453 -37.29 -36.84 84.28
N ASP A 454 -37.65 -37.85 85.09
CA ASP A 454 -36.68 -38.76 85.71
C ASP A 454 -35.92 -39.54 84.62
N PHE A 455 -34.59 -39.56 84.73
CA PHE A 455 -33.67 -40.30 83.86
C PHE A 455 -34.06 -41.77 83.65
N LYS A 456 -34.75 -42.40 84.62
CA LYS A 456 -35.24 -43.78 84.48
C LYS A 456 -36.32 -43.92 83.40
N ILE A 457 -37.27 -42.99 83.36
CA ILE A 457 -38.37 -42.96 82.38
C ILE A 457 -37.81 -42.63 81.01
N VAL A 458 -36.89 -41.66 80.94
CA VAL A 458 -36.22 -41.27 79.69
C VAL A 458 -35.39 -42.42 79.11
N ASN A 459 -34.66 -43.18 79.94
CA ASN A 459 -33.91 -44.35 79.47
C ASN A 459 -34.80 -45.51 78.99
N GLN A 460 -35.96 -45.73 79.64
CA GLN A 460 -36.94 -46.71 79.16
C GLN A 460 -37.51 -46.31 77.80
N ALA A 461 -38.02 -45.08 77.68
CA ALA A 461 -38.55 -44.57 76.42
C ALA A 461 -37.47 -44.57 75.32
N ARG A 462 -36.23 -44.17 75.64
CA ARG A 462 -35.09 -44.23 74.72
C ARG A 462 -34.87 -45.65 74.21
N ASN A 463 -34.81 -46.64 75.10
CA ASN A 463 -34.61 -48.03 74.70
C ASN A 463 -35.76 -48.57 73.84
N ASP A 464 -37.00 -48.19 74.16
CA ASP A 464 -38.18 -48.59 73.37
C ASP A 464 -38.17 -47.96 71.98
N PHE A 465 -37.81 -46.67 71.86
CA PHE A 465 -37.64 -46.00 70.57
C PHE A 465 -36.47 -46.59 69.78
N PHE A 466 -35.31 -46.86 70.40
CA PHE A 466 -34.20 -47.53 69.72
C PHE A 466 -34.58 -48.94 69.23
N ALA A 467 -35.40 -49.67 69.99
CA ALA A 467 -35.90 -50.98 69.57
C ALA A 467 -36.87 -50.87 68.38
N GLN A 468 -37.77 -49.88 68.39
CA GLN A 468 -38.68 -49.61 67.28
C GLN A 468 -37.93 -49.12 66.02
N ASP A 469 -36.97 -48.22 66.16
CA ASP A 469 -36.14 -47.72 65.06
C ASP A 469 -35.28 -48.83 64.45
N LEU A 470 -34.67 -49.70 65.29
CA LEU A 470 -33.96 -50.88 64.80
C LEU A 470 -34.90 -51.80 63.99
N LYS A 471 -36.12 -52.00 64.47
CA LYS A 471 -37.13 -52.80 63.76
C LYS A 471 -37.53 -52.16 62.42
N MET A 472 -37.77 -50.85 62.40
CA MET A 472 -38.06 -50.11 61.17
C MET A 472 -36.88 -50.11 60.19
N MET A 473 -35.64 -49.96 60.68
CA MET A 473 -34.43 -49.98 59.87
C MET A 473 -34.19 -51.35 59.25
N GLN A 474 -34.43 -52.43 60.01
CA GLN A 474 -34.39 -53.80 59.48
C GLN A 474 -35.45 -54.00 58.40
N ASN A 475 -36.69 -53.56 58.63
CA ASN A 475 -37.77 -53.63 57.64
C ASN A 475 -37.46 -52.81 56.37
N ALA A 476 -36.80 -51.65 56.51
CA ALA A 476 -36.38 -50.84 55.38
C ALA A 476 -35.26 -51.53 54.58
N TYR A 477 -34.31 -52.19 55.26
CA TYR A 477 -33.24 -52.96 54.60
C TYR A 477 -33.76 -54.19 53.86
N THR A 478 -34.72 -54.90 54.43
CA THR A 478 -35.38 -56.03 53.75
C THR A 478 -36.16 -55.54 52.53
N ALA A 479 -36.96 -54.49 52.67
CA ALA A 479 -37.69 -53.88 51.56
C ALA A 479 -36.75 -53.34 50.46
N GLN A 480 -35.62 -52.74 50.82
CA GLN A 480 -34.61 -52.27 49.85
C GLN A 480 -33.98 -53.42 49.08
N ARG A 481 -33.64 -54.53 49.76
CA ARG A 481 -33.12 -55.73 49.11
C ARG A 481 -34.14 -56.33 48.15
N GLU A 482 -35.40 -56.44 48.56
CA GLU A 482 -36.49 -56.91 47.71
C GLU A 482 -36.68 -56.01 46.49
N LEU A 483 -36.71 -54.68 46.67
CA LEU A 483 -36.79 -53.72 45.56
C LEU A 483 -35.60 -53.80 44.61
N ARG A 484 -34.38 -54.00 45.12
CA ARG A 484 -33.18 -54.15 44.29
C ARG A 484 -33.27 -55.44 43.47
N ALA A 485 -33.66 -56.56 44.09
CA ALA A 485 -33.88 -57.82 43.38
C ALA A 485 -34.97 -57.68 42.31
N PHE A 486 -36.06 -56.96 42.61
CA PHE A 486 -37.14 -56.67 41.65
C PHE A 486 -36.65 -55.82 40.48
N ARG A 487 -35.81 -54.80 40.74
CA ARG A 487 -35.18 -53.96 39.71
C ARG A 487 -34.19 -54.73 38.85
N GLU A 488 -33.40 -55.61 39.44
CA GLU A 488 -32.47 -56.46 38.70
C GLU A 488 -33.23 -57.45 37.81
N MET A 489 -34.31 -58.07 38.30
CA MET A 489 -35.20 -58.90 37.49
C MET A 489 -35.85 -58.11 36.37
N THR A 490 -36.45 -56.94 36.65
CA THR A 490 -37.07 -56.10 35.61
C THR A 490 -36.05 -55.60 34.59
N ASN A 491 -34.84 -55.23 35.01
CA ASN A 491 -33.77 -54.85 34.09
C ASN A 491 -33.28 -56.03 33.25
N ALA A 492 -33.15 -57.23 33.83
CA ALA A 492 -32.78 -58.44 33.09
C ALA A 492 -33.86 -58.83 32.08
N MET A 493 -35.14 -58.75 32.48
CA MET A 493 -36.29 -58.99 31.62
C MET A 493 -36.35 -57.97 30.48
N ASN A 494 -36.25 -56.66 30.78
CA ASN A 494 -36.19 -55.60 29.78
C ASN A 494 -34.99 -55.76 28.84
N LYS A 495 -33.84 -56.20 29.36
CA LYS A 495 -32.64 -56.47 28.55
C LYS A 495 -32.80 -57.71 27.66
N ALA A 496 -33.57 -58.71 28.07
CA ALA A 496 -33.90 -59.87 27.24
C ALA A 496 -34.83 -59.49 26.06
N PHE A 497 -35.65 -58.44 26.21
CA PHE A 497 -36.49 -57.91 25.13
C PHE A 497 -35.78 -56.90 24.22
N LEU A 498 -34.58 -56.44 24.57
CA LEU A 498 -33.78 -55.57 23.71
C LEU A 498 -33.04 -56.41 22.64
N PRO A 499 -33.00 -55.97 21.38
CA PRO A 499 -32.22 -56.64 20.35
C PRO A 499 -30.73 -56.65 20.72
N PRO A 500 -29.96 -57.70 20.37
CA PRO A 500 -28.55 -57.80 20.74
C PRO A 500 -27.79 -56.57 20.25
N ALA A 501 -27.05 -55.94 21.16
CA ALA A 501 -26.31 -54.72 20.89
C ALA A 501 -25.37 -54.95 19.69
N LYS A 502 -25.57 -54.17 18.61
CA LYS A 502 -24.70 -54.21 17.44
C LYS A 502 -23.29 -53.82 17.87
N TYR A 503 -22.39 -54.80 17.93
CA TYR A 503 -21.00 -54.57 18.29
C TYR A 503 -20.33 -53.70 17.22
N THR A 504 -20.13 -52.42 17.53
CA THR A 504 -19.33 -51.51 16.70
C THR A 504 -17.87 -51.61 17.16
N ARG A 505 -17.01 -52.09 16.25
CA ARG A 505 -15.58 -52.26 16.52
C ARG A 505 -14.96 -50.87 16.80
N PRO A 506 -14.21 -50.68 17.89
CA PRO A 506 -13.49 -49.43 18.12
C PRO A 506 -12.50 -49.19 16.99
N VAL A 507 -12.62 -48.05 16.31
CA VAL A 507 -11.81 -47.73 15.12
C VAL A 507 -10.40 -47.38 15.57
N LEU A 508 -9.45 -48.29 15.31
CA LEU A 508 -8.03 -48.06 15.60
C LEU A 508 -7.48 -46.96 14.67
N LYS A 509 -6.86 -45.91 15.24
CA LYS A 509 -6.33 -44.72 14.56
C LYS A 509 -5.43 -45.00 13.33
N LYS A 510 -4.93 -46.23 13.16
CA LYS A 510 -4.07 -46.68 12.05
C LYS A 510 -4.81 -46.95 10.73
N PHE A 511 -6.14 -47.03 10.74
CA PHE A 511 -6.96 -47.36 9.56
C PHE A 511 -7.89 -46.23 9.09
N MET A 512 -7.66 -45.01 9.56
CA MET A 512 -8.47 -43.84 9.19
C MET A 512 -7.85 -43.10 7.99
N ASP A 513 -8.67 -42.69 7.03
CA ASP A 513 -8.25 -41.86 5.91
C ASP A 513 -7.64 -40.53 6.38
N LYS A 514 -6.68 -40.00 5.61
CA LYS A 514 -5.97 -38.75 5.96
C LYS A 514 -6.90 -37.55 6.21
N LYS A 515 -8.10 -37.56 5.63
CA LYS A 515 -9.10 -36.48 5.78
C LYS A 515 -9.82 -36.55 7.13
N SER A 516 -10.20 -37.75 7.58
CA SER A 516 -10.85 -37.95 8.88
C SER A 516 -9.85 -37.85 10.04
N LEU A 517 -8.60 -38.23 9.82
CA LEU A 517 -7.51 -38.05 10.78
C LEU A 517 -7.18 -36.56 11.02
N LYS A 518 -7.25 -35.73 9.96
CA LYS A 518 -7.15 -34.27 10.07
C LYS A 518 -8.34 -33.66 10.82
N ALA A 519 -9.56 -34.15 10.60
CA ALA A 519 -10.75 -33.66 11.29
C ALA A 519 -10.71 -33.96 12.81
N LEU A 520 -10.26 -35.16 13.18
CA LEU A 520 -10.04 -35.54 14.58
C LEU A 520 -8.94 -34.70 15.23
N MET A 521 -7.81 -34.47 14.55
CA MET A 521 -6.77 -33.55 15.05
C MET A 521 -7.28 -32.12 15.23
N PHE A 522 -8.13 -31.63 14.32
CA PHE A 522 -8.70 -30.28 14.43
C PHE A 522 -9.68 -30.17 15.61
N ALA A 523 -10.46 -31.22 15.86
CA ALA A 523 -11.36 -31.29 17.01
C ALA A 523 -10.62 -31.39 18.34
N GLU A 524 -9.57 -32.22 18.43
CA GLU A 524 -8.69 -32.31 19.61
C GLU A 524 -7.97 -30.99 19.85
N LYS A 525 -7.49 -30.32 18.79
CA LYS A 525 -6.83 -29.02 18.89
C LYS A 525 -7.77 -27.91 19.38
N LYS A 526 -9.01 -27.89 18.89
CA LYS A 526 -10.03 -26.92 19.33
C LYS A 526 -10.44 -27.15 20.80
N LYS A 527 -10.44 -28.41 21.25
CA LYS A 527 -10.69 -28.77 22.66
C LYS A 527 -9.54 -28.32 23.57
N ASN A 528 -8.30 -28.44 23.09
CA ASN A 528 -7.12 -27.97 23.82
C ASN A 528 -6.98 -26.44 23.83
N GLU A 529 -7.37 -25.75 22.75
CA GLU A 529 -7.38 -24.28 22.66
C GLU A 529 -8.40 -23.66 23.63
N MET A 530 -9.52 -24.32 23.94
CA MET A 530 -10.45 -23.87 25.00
C MET A 530 -9.88 -24.07 26.41
N LEU A 531 -8.97 -25.03 26.60
CA LEU A 531 -8.38 -25.34 27.90
C LEU A 531 -7.13 -24.48 28.22
N SER A 532 -6.43 -23.94 27.22
CA SER A 532 -5.15 -23.25 27.43
C SER A 532 -5.21 -21.71 27.46
N GLY A 533 -6.36 -21.08 27.24
CA GLY A 533 -6.55 -19.63 27.44
C GLY A 533 -5.68 -18.70 26.58
N GLU A 534 -4.96 -19.19 25.57
CA GLU A 534 -4.11 -18.37 24.71
C GLU A 534 -4.94 -17.60 23.67
N ARG A 535 -4.75 -16.27 23.61
CA ARG A 535 -5.46 -15.37 22.69
C ARG A 535 -5.29 -15.80 21.23
N ALA A 536 -6.41 -15.91 20.52
CA ALA A 536 -6.48 -16.19 19.09
C ALA A 536 -5.55 -15.28 18.28
N LYS A 537 -4.70 -15.87 17.42
CA LYS A 537 -3.84 -15.12 16.51
C LYS A 537 -4.67 -14.20 15.60
N ARG A 538 -4.24 -12.94 15.45
CA ARG A 538 -4.91 -11.91 14.63
C ARG A 538 -5.05 -12.39 13.18
N LYS A 539 -6.28 -12.30 12.65
CA LYS A 539 -6.58 -12.59 11.23
C LYS A 539 -5.86 -11.57 10.35
N LYS A 540 -5.18 -12.03 9.29
CA LYS A 540 -4.62 -11.15 8.25
C LYS A 540 -5.76 -10.79 7.29
N TYR A 541 -6.14 -9.52 7.24
CA TYR A 541 -7.09 -9.00 6.27
C TYR A 541 -6.34 -8.64 4.98
N LYS A 542 -6.85 -9.06 3.83
CA LYS A 542 -6.41 -8.54 2.52
C LYS A 542 -7.31 -7.35 2.21
N LEU A 543 -6.75 -6.14 2.18
CA LEU A 543 -7.48 -4.93 1.78
C LEU A 543 -7.33 -4.69 0.28
N SER A 544 -8.40 -4.20 -0.36
CA SER A 544 -8.36 -3.63 -1.71
C SER A 544 -7.69 -2.24 -1.72
N ALA A 545 -7.27 -1.74 -2.89
CA ALA A 545 -6.61 -0.43 -3.02
C ALA A 545 -7.56 0.72 -2.65
N GLU A 546 -8.81 0.68 -3.10
CA GLU A 546 -9.84 1.67 -2.77
C GLU A 546 -10.19 1.68 -1.27
N GLU A 547 -10.25 0.49 -0.65
CA GLU A 547 -10.47 0.36 0.79
C GLU A 547 -9.31 0.95 1.59
N ARG A 548 -8.09 0.88 1.04
CA ARG A 548 -6.90 1.44 1.68
C ARG A 548 -6.90 2.97 1.63
N GLU A 549 -7.29 3.56 0.50
CA GLU A 549 -7.39 5.01 0.35
C GLU A 549 -8.53 5.60 1.21
N GLY A 550 -9.71 4.98 1.19
CA GLY A 550 -10.83 5.41 2.05
C GLY A 550 -10.53 5.27 3.54
N LEU A 551 -9.79 4.23 3.95
CA LEU A 551 -9.34 4.07 5.33
C LEU A 551 -8.23 5.04 5.71
N ILE A 552 -7.35 5.44 4.79
CA ILE A 552 -6.32 6.45 5.05
C ILE A 552 -6.98 7.81 5.31
N LEU A 553 -7.96 8.20 4.50
CA LEU A 553 -8.77 9.41 4.73
C LEU A 553 -9.50 9.39 6.08
N PHE A 554 -10.00 8.22 6.51
CA PHE A 554 -10.64 8.07 7.83
C PHE A 554 -9.65 8.09 9.01
N THR A 555 -8.37 7.79 8.78
CA THR A 555 -7.36 7.59 9.83
C THR A 555 -6.25 8.64 9.86
N GLU A 556 -6.44 9.81 9.22
CA GLU A 556 -5.44 10.92 9.19
C GLU A 556 -4.94 11.35 10.58
N TRP A 557 -5.64 11.02 11.67
CA TRP A 557 -5.19 11.29 13.05
C TRP A 557 -4.32 10.19 13.69
N CYS A 558 -4.00 9.11 12.95
CA CYS A 558 -3.26 7.95 13.44
C CYS A 558 -2.08 7.58 12.53
N GLU A 559 -1.13 8.49 12.30
CA GLU A 559 0.12 8.15 11.59
C GLU A 559 0.87 7.03 12.35
N GLY A 560 1.03 5.86 11.71
CA GLY A 560 1.84 4.74 12.21
C GLY A 560 1.08 3.49 12.69
N LEU A 561 -0.26 3.50 12.70
CA LEU A 561 -1.07 2.33 13.04
C LEU A 561 -1.58 1.61 11.76
N ASN A 562 -1.63 0.27 11.80
CA ASN A 562 -2.23 -0.51 10.70
C ASN A 562 -3.74 -0.19 10.61
N PRO A 563 -4.26 0.30 9.46
CA PRO A 563 -5.66 0.74 9.33
C PRO A 563 -6.68 -0.41 9.21
N ALA A 564 -6.21 -1.65 9.04
CA ALA A 564 -7.04 -2.85 8.87
C ALA A 564 -8.12 -3.14 9.95
N PRO A 565 -7.96 -2.80 11.24
CA PRO A 565 -8.98 -3.04 12.26
C PRO A 565 -10.23 -2.18 12.09
N PHE A 566 -10.10 -1.00 11.46
CA PHE A 566 -11.17 0.00 11.34
C PHE A 566 -12.08 -0.23 10.12
N LEU A 567 -11.82 -1.29 9.35
CA LEU A 567 -12.57 -1.62 8.14
C LEU A 567 -14.06 -1.87 8.41
N LYS A 568 -14.42 -2.43 9.58
CA LYS A 568 -15.83 -2.56 10.00
C LYS A 568 -16.49 -1.20 10.26
N GLN A 569 -15.78 -0.31 10.95
CA GLN A 569 -16.29 1.03 11.30
C GLN A 569 -16.39 1.93 10.06
N TYR A 570 -15.46 1.80 9.11
CA TYR A 570 -15.53 2.48 7.82
C TYR A 570 -16.80 2.12 7.03
N TYR A 571 -17.17 0.83 7.01
CA TYR A 571 -18.40 0.38 6.35
C TYR A 571 -19.68 0.80 7.08
N GLU A 572 -19.66 0.84 8.42
CA GLU A 572 -20.82 1.24 9.22
C GLU A 572 -21.08 2.75 9.19
N TYR A 573 -20.04 3.59 9.19
CA TYR A 573 -20.19 5.04 9.39
C TYR A 573 -19.83 5.89 8.18
N CYS A 574 -18.77 5.58 7.44
CA CYS A 574 -18.26 6.49 6.39
C CYS A 574 -18.79 6.17 5.00
N LYS A 575 -18.77 4.91 4.59
CA LYS A 575 -19.25 4.51 3.26
C LYS A 575 -20.70 4.96 2.96
N PRO A 576 -21.68 4.87 3.88
CA PRO A 576 -23.04 5.33 3.60
C PRO A 576 -23.15 6.86 3.46
N ILE A 577 -22.24 7.65 4.05
CA ILE A 577 -22.25 9.11 3.91
C ILE A 577 -21.81 9.53 2.50
N PHE A 578 -20.76 8.88 1.96
CA PHE A 578 -20.25 9.18 0.62
C PHE A 578 -21.12 8.59 -0.50
N GLU A 579 -21.78 7.46 -0.27
CA GLU A 579 -22.75 6.89 -1.23
C GLU A 579 -24.14 7.56 -1.13
N GLY A 580 -24.51 8.06 0.06
CA GLY A 580 -25.78 8.76 0.30
C GLY A 580 -25.86 10.18 -0.26
N SER A 581 -24.72 10.82 -0.57
CA SER A 581 -24.70 12.16 -1.17
C SER A 581 -24.99 12.19 -2.68
N MET A 582 -25.09 11.03 -3.36
CA MET A 582 -25.42 10.97 -4.79
C MET A 582 -26.91 10.72 -5.09
N THR A 583 -27.74 10.39 -4.09
CA THR A 583 -29.17 10.07 -4.31
C THR A 583 -30.13 11.23 -4.07
N SER A 584 -29.66 12.39 -3.59
CA SER A 584 -30.51 13.55 -3.26
C SER A 584 -30.50 14.71 -4.28
N ILE A 585 -29.96 14.53 -5.49
CA ILE A 585 -29.95 15.57 -6.57
C ILE A 585 -30.93 15.23 -7.70
N LYS A 586 -32.00 14.49 -7.41
CA LYS A 586 -33.17 14.37 -8.29
C LYS A 586 -34.43 14.61 -7.49
N GLU A 587 -34.68 15.89 -7.23
CA GLU A 587 -35.97 16.56 -7.02
C GLU A 587 -35.70 17.83 -6.21
N TYR A 588 -35.31 18.89 -6.94
CA TYR A 588 -35.81 20.25 -6.82
C TYR A 588 -35.47 21.00 -8.11
#